data_AF-A0A3M1PJR7-F1
#
_entry.id   AF-A0A3M1PJR7-F1
#
_cell.length_a   1.000
_cell.length_b   1.000
_cell.length_c   1.000
_cell.angle_alpha   90.00
_cell.angle_beta   90.00
_cell.angle_gamma   90.00
#
_symmetry.space_group_name_H-M   'P 1'
#
loop_
_entity.id
_entity.type
_entity.pdbx_description
1 polymer ?
#
loop_
_entity_poly.entity_id
_entity_poly.type
_entity_poly.pdbx_seq_one_letter_code
_entity_poly.pdbx_strand_id
1 'polypeptide(L)'
;MAFQSLHHVLGALDQQSAWRSRRQIQQILAAWPELVGSAVAAQTRPWALQSGVLQVGVANSPWVQTLMFERLHILAKLNAHLPYEVQDIRFSTTWWHRRSLDSEDALKTESARVWREHPSRIDGTQPNAAVPAPTNPETAFQSWANQMRSRTAQLPLCPTCRCPTPPGELQRWSCCGLCAVKQW
;
A
#
# COMPACT_ATOMS: atom_id res chain seq x y z
N MET A 1 19.82 -11.55 -20.95
CA MET A 1 18.69 -11.68 -20.01
C MET A 1 17.44 -11.18 -20.72
N ALA A 2 16.44 -12.03 -20.94
CA ALA A 2 15.23 -11.66 -21.66
C ALA A 2 14.23 -11.03 -20.69
N PHE A 3 13.87 -9.76 -20.91
CA PHE A 3 12.80 -9.11 -20.17
C PHE A 3 11.47 -9.71 -20.62
N GLN A 4 10.74 -10.37 -19.72
CA GLN A 4 9.37 -10.79 -19.99
C GLN A 4 8.47 -9.56 -20.06
N SER A 5 7.46 -9.59 -20.93
CA SER A 5 6.46 -8.53 -20.96
C SER A 5 5.71 -8.49 -19.63
N LEU A 6 5.39 -7.28 -19.16
CA LEU A 6 4.62 -7.08 -17.93
C LEU A 6 3.33 -7.93 -17.92
N HIS A 7 2.66 -8.01 -19.07
CA HIS A 7 1.45 -8.82 -19.24
C HIS A 7 1.68 -10.31 -18.96
N HIS A 8 2.81 -10.86 -19.37
CA HIS A 8 3.16 -12.26 -19.11
C HIS A 8 3.37 -12.52 -17.61
N VAL A 9 4.06 -11.62 -16.92
CA VAL A 9 4.28 -11.71 -15.47
C VAL A 9 2.96 -11.57 -14.71
N LEU A 10 2.11 -10.61 -15.10
CA LEU A 10 0.79 -10.43 -14.49
C LEU A 10 -0.13 -11.63 -14.72
N GLY A 11 -0.11 -12.21 -15.92
CA GLY A 11 -0.87 -13.42 -16.23
C GLY A 11 -0.41 -14.64 -15.41
N ALA A 12 0.91 -14.79 -15.23
CA ALA A 12 1.47 -15.86 -14.41
C ALA A 12 1.09 -15.71 -12.92
N LEU A 13 0.98 -14.48 -12.41
CA LEU A 13 0.53 -14.22 -11.05
C LEU A 13 -0.97 -14.53 -10.86
N ASP A 14 -1.84 -14.22 -11.82
CA ASP A 14 -3.28 -14.50 -11.73
C ASP A 14 -3.60 -16.02 -11.73
N GLN A 15 -2.69 -16.83 -12.27
CA GLN A 15 -2.80 -18.30 -12.22
C GLN A 15 -2.42 -18.91 -10.87
N GLN A 16 -1.73 -18.16 -9.99
CA GLN A 16 -1.33 -18.65 -8.68
C GLN A 16 -2.52 -18.63 -7.69
N SER A 17 -2.71 -19.72 -6.96
CA SER A 17 -3.81 -19.88 -5.98
C SER A 17 -3.81 -18.79 -4.91
N ALA A 18 -2.63 -18.36 -4.46
CA ALA A 18 -2.48 -17.28 -3.48
C ALA A 18 -3.08 -15.95 -3.96
N TRP A 19 -2.91 -15.61 -5.25
CA TRP A 19 -3.45 -14.39 -5.84
C TRP A 19 -4.96 -14.47 -6.05
N ARG A 20 -5.48 -15.65 -6.42
CA ARG A 20 -6.93 -15.90 -6.50
C ARG A 20 -7.59 -15.71 -5.13
N SER A 21 -7.06 -16.34 -4.08
CA SER A 21 -7.58 -16.17 -2.71
C SER A 21 -7.48 -14.72 -2.23
N ARG A 22 -6.40 -14.01 -2.57
CA ARG A 22 -6.24 -12.57 -2.29
C ARG A 22 -7.33 -11.75 -2.97
N ARG A 23 -7.60 -12.00 -4.26
CA ARG A 23 -8.64 -11.30 -5.04
C ARG A 23 -10.04 -11.56 -4.51
N GLN A 24 -10.35 -12.81 -4.15
CA GLN A 24 -11.64 -13.18 -3.56
C GLN A 24 -11.88 -12.43 -2.25
N ILE A 25 -10.88 -12.38 -1.36
CA ILE A 25 -11.00 -11.60 -0.12
C ILE A 25 -11.18 -10.11 -0.38
N GLN A 26 -10.51 -9.53 -1.37
CA GLN A 26 -10.71 -8.12 -1.72
C GLN A 26 -12.15 -7.84 -2.18
N GLN A 27 -12.75 -8.74 -2.98
CA GLN A 27 -14.15 -8.62 -3.39
C GLN A 27 -15.10 -8.72 -2.19
N ILE A 28 -14.87 -9.68 -1.30
CA ILE A 28 -15.66 -9.84 -0.07
C ILE A 28 -15.55 -8.58 0.80
N LEU A 29 -14.34 -8.06 1.00
CA LEU A 29 -14.10 -6.86 1.79
C LEU A 29 -14.82 -5.63 1.22
N ALA A 30 -14.84 -5.48 -0.10
CA ALA A 30 -15.53 -4.37 -0.76
C ALA A 30 -17.06 -4.44 -0.57
N ALA A 31 -17.64 -5.64 -0.69
CA ALA A 31 -19.08 -5.85 -0.55
C ALA A 31 -19.54 -6.02 0.91
N TRP A 32 -18.63 -6.26 1.86
CA TRP A 32 -18.96 -6.61 3.24
C TRP A 32 -19.87 -5.59 3.94
N PRO A 33 -19.60 -4.26 3.89
CA PRO A 33 -20.43 -3.28 4.58
C PRO A 33 -21.88 -3.23 4.09
N GLU A 34 -22.08 -3.46 2.80
CA GLU A 34 -23.40 -3.50 2.17
C GLU A 34 -24.16 -4.80 2.51
N LEU A 35 -23.44 -5.93 2.62
CA LEU A 35 -24.00 -7.24 2.95
C LEU A 35 -24.50 -7.37 4.39
N VAL A 36 -23.67 -6.98 5.37
CA VAL A 36 -23.96 -7.18 6.80
C VAL A 36 -24.46 -5.92 7.51
N GLY A 37 -24.38 -4.77 6.84
CA GLY A 37 -24.72 -3.46 7.42
C GLY A 37 -23.59 -2.87 8.26
N SER A 38 -23.64 -1.54 8.44
CA SER A 38 -22.56 -0.75 9.07
C SER A 38 -22.22 -1.18 10.49
N ALA A 39 -23.22 -1.52 11.31
CA ALA A 39 -23.02 -1.93 12.70
C ALA A 39 -22.22 -3.25 12.81
N VAL A 40 -22.57 -4.24 11.98
CA VAL A 40 -21.88 -5.54 11.95
C VAL A 40 -20.51 -5.40 11.29
N ALA A 41 -20.42 -4.65 10.19
CA ALA A 41 -19.17 -4.41 9.48
C ALA A 41 -18.13 -3.66 10.34
N ALA A 42 -18.57 -2.80 11.26
CA ALA A 42 -17.68 -2.14 12.21
C ALA A 42 -17.02 -3.14 13.19
N GLN A 43 -17.68 -4.27 13.46
CA GLN A 43 -17.30 -5.24 14.50
C GLN A 43 -16.79 -6.56 13.91
N THR A 44 -16.83 -6.71 12.57
CA THR A 44 -16.46 -7.92 11.84
C THR A 44 -15.58 -7.60 10.64
N ARG A 45 -14.60 -8.44 10.38
CA ARG A 45 -13.64 -8.25 9.28
C ARG A 45 -13.29 -9.58 8.63
N PRO A 46 -13.67 -9.81 7.36
CA PRO A 46 -13.19 -10.93 6.56
C PRO A 46 -11.66 -10.96 6.50
N TRP A 47 -11.06 -12.13 6.74
CA TRP A 47 -9.60 -12.31 6.79
C TRP A 47 -9.09 -13.19 5.64
N ALA A 48 -9.58 -14.42 5.53
CA ALA A 48 -9.19 -15.35 4.46
C ALA A 48 -10.34 -16.26 4.05
N LEU A 49 -10.30 -16.69 2.79
CA LEU A 49 -11.16 -17.74 2.25
C LEU A 49 -10.28 -18.95 1.97
N GLN A 50 -10.41 -19.99 2.79
CA GLN A 50 -9.59 -21.20 2.71
C GLN A 50 -10.50 -22.41 2.56
N SER A 51 -10.30 -23.18 1.50
CA SER A 51 -11.09 -24.40 1.22
C SER A 51 -12.60 -24.18 1.30
N GLY A 52 -13.09 -23.04 0.79
CA GLY A 52 -14.51 -22.67 0.82
C GLY A 52 -15.01 -22.10 2.15
N VAL A 53 -14.17 -21.99 3.18
CA VAL A 53 -14.56 -21.44 4.49
C VAL A 53 -14.02 -20.01 4.66
N LEU A 54 -14.94 -19.06 4.86
CA LEU A 54 -14.60 -17.67 5.13
C LEU A 54 -14.26 -17.49 6.62
N GLN A 55 -13.04 -17.08 6.91
CA GLN A 55 -12.59 -16.74 8.25
C GLN A 55 -12.83 -15.24 8.49
N VAL A 56 -13.61 -14.92 9.51
CA VAL A 56 -14.00 -13.56 9.87
C VAL A 56 -13.53 -13.23 11.28
N GLY A 57 -12.68 -12.22 11.39
CA GLY A 57 -12.25 -11.64 12.65
C GLY A 57 -13.36 -10.81 13.28
N VAL A 58 -13.61 -11.00 14.58
CA VAL A 58 -14.66 -10.31 15.33
C VAL A 58 -14.06 -9.60 16.55
N ALA A 59 -14.54 -8.39 16.86
CA ALA A 59 -13.96 -7.55 17.91
C ALA A 59 -14.02 -8.16 19.32
N ASN A 60 -15.09 -8.87 19.66
CA ASN A 60 -15.26 -9.46 21.00
C ASN A 60 -16.15 -10.73 20.96
N SER A 61 -16.13 -11.49 22.06
CA SER A 61 -16.85 -12.77 22.19
C SER A 61 -18.38 -12.65 22.11
N PRO A 62 -19.05 -11.61 22.67
CA PRO A 62 -20.49 -11.41 22.49
C PRO A 62 -20.90 -11.35 21.01
N TRP A 63 -20.15 -10.63 20.18
CA TRP A 63 -20.43 -10.57 18.74
C TRP A 63 -20.28 -11.92 18.05
N VAL A 64 -19.32 -12.77 18.46
CA VAL A 64 -19.19 -14.12 17.89
C VAL A 64 -20.48 -14.92 18.10
N GLN A 65 -21.08 -14.85 19.30
CA GLN A 65 -22.32 -15.55 19.60
C GLN A 65 -23.48 -15.04 18.73
N THR A 66 -23.67 -13.72 18.65
CA THR A 66 -24.71 -13.12 17.79
C THR A 66 -24.54 -13.53 16.33
N LEU A 67 -23.30 -13.49 15.82
CA LEU A 67 -22.99 -13.84 14.43
C LEU A 67 -23.14 -15.33 14.12
N MET A 68 -23.02 -16.21 15.13
CA MET A 68 -23.32 -17.63 14.94
C MET A 68 -24.78 -17.86 14.56
N PHE A 69 -25.72 -17.08 15.13
CA PHE A 69 -27.13 -17.15 14.76
C PHE A 69 -27.39 -16.56 13.37
N GLU A 70 -26.71 -15.47 13.01
CA GLU A 70 -26.83 -14.85 11.69
C GLU A 70 -26.01 -15.55 10.59
N ARG A 71 -25.18 -16.55 10.94
CA ARG A 71 -24.23 -17.20 10.03
C ARG A 71 -24.88 -17.67 8.72
N LEU A 72 -26.01 -18.36 8.81
CA LEU A 72 -26.71 -18.90 7.63
C LEU A 72 -27.27 -17.80 6.74
N HIS A 73 -27.78 -16.73 7.34
CA HIS A 73 -28.31 -15.58 6.62
C HIS A 73 -27.19 -14.82 5.90
N ILE A 74 -26.07 -14.58 6.59
CA ILE A 74 -24.89 -13.94 6.00
C ILE A 74 -24.31 -14.80 4.87
N LEU A 75 -24.26 -16.13 5.04
CA LEU A 75 -23.79 -17.06 4.02
C LEU A 75 -24.67 -17.02 2.76
N ALA A 76 -26.00 -17.03 2.93
CA ALA A 76 -26.94 -16.94 1.81
C ALA A 76 -26.77 -15.63 1.03
N LYS A 77 -26.65 -14.50 1.73
CA LYS A 77 -26.39 -13.19 1.11
C LYS A 77 -25.04 -13.15 0.39
N LEU A 78 -23.98 -13.68 1.00
CA LEU A 78 -22.67 -13.77 0.38
C LEU A 78 -22.72 -14.53 -0.95
N ASN A 79 -23.31 -15.72 -0.96
CA ASN A 79 -23.38 -16.55 -2.16
C ASN A 79 -24.30 -15.97 -3.24
N ALA A 80 -25.26 -15.11 -2.88
CA ALA A 80 -26.07 -14.37 -3.86
C ALA A 80 -25.29 -13.24 -4.55
N HIS A 81 -24.30 -12.65 -3.88
CA HIS A 81 -23.52 -11.51 -4.39
C HIS A 81 -22.18 -11.90 -5.03
N LEU A 82 -21.67 -13.11 -4.77
CA LEU A 82 -20.37 -13.55 -5.24
C LEU A 82 -20.49 -14.53 -6.42
N PRO A 83 -19.52 -14.51 -7.37
CA PRO A 83 -19.49 -15.44 -8.49
C PRO A 83 -18.96 -16.84 -8.11
N TYR A 84 -18.65 -17.09 -6.84
CA TYR A 84 -18.15 -18.36 -6.33
C TYR A 84 -18.81 -18.69 -5.00
N GLU A 85 -18.88 -19.98 -4.69
CA GLU A 85 -19.56 -20.49 -3.51
C GLU A 85 -18.65 -20.48 -2.28
N VAL A 86 -19.16 -19.86 -1.20
CA VAL A 86 -18.65 -20.00 0.16
C VAL A 86 -19.46 -21.10 0.84
N GLN A 87 -18.77 -22.11 1.38
CA GLN A 87 -19.39 -23.27 2.03
C GLN A 87 -19.76 -22.97 3.48
N ASP A 88 -18.93 -22.19 4.18
CA ASP A 88 -19.14 -21.88 5.60
C ASP A 88 -18.43 -20.58 6.01
N ILE A 89 -18.84 -20.02 7.16
CA ILE A 89 -18.23 -18.84 7.78
C ILE A 89 -17.83 -19.20 9.21
N ARG A 90 -16.55 -18.97 9.54
CA ARG A 90 -16.02 -19.11 10.90
C ARG A 90 -15.74 -17.74 11.48
N PHE A 91 -16.27 -17.48 12.66
CA PHE A 91 -16.04 -16.26 13.43
C PHE A 91 -15.04 -16.51 14.56
N SER A 92 -14.04 -15.64 14.72
CA SER A 92 -13.09 -15.72 15.84
C SER A 92 -12.54 -14.35 16.22
N THR A 93 -12.24 -14.17 17.50
CA THR A 93 -11.54 -12.98 18.01
C THR A 93 -10.05 -12.97 17.69
N THR A 94 -9.44 -14.14 17.43
CA THR A 94 -8.00 -14.25 17.15
C THR A 94 -7.57 -13.53 15.86
N TRP A 95 -8.43 -13.57 14.83
CA TRP A 95 -8.19 -12.90 13.55
C TRP A 95 -8.41 -11.38 13.61
N TRP A 96 -9.11 -10.88 14.64
CA TRP A 96 -9.28 -9.44 14.85
C TRP A 96 -7.95 -8.76 15.20
N HIS A 97 -7.17 -9.37 16.09
CA HIS A 97 -5.89 -8.83 16.53
C HIS A 97 -4.76 -9.05 15.50
N ARG A 98 -4.82 -10.10 14.69
CA ARG A 98 -3.75 -10.42 13.71
C ARG A 98 -3.57 -9.33 12.65
N ARG A 99 -4.64 -8.61 12.30
CA ARG A 99 -4.56 -7.44 11.40
C ARG A 99 -4.02 -6.17 12.08
N SER A 100 -3.86 -6.13 13.41
CA SER A 100 -3.20 -4.99 14.05
C SER A 100 -1.69 -4.96 13.77
N LEU A 101 -1.08 -6.12 13.56
CA LEU A 101 0.33 -6.24 13.16
C LEU A 101 0.54 -5.89 11.69
N ASP A 102 -0.46 -6.18 10.85
CA ASP A 102 -0.49 -5.87 9.41
C ASP A 102 -1.41 -4.69 9.06
N SER A 103 -1.74 -3.83 10.03
CA SER A 103 -2.75 -2.79 9.80
C SER A 103 -2.16 -1.82 8.80
N GLU A 104 -2.78 -1.72 7.62
CA GLU A 104 -2.38 -0.76 6.60
C GLU A 104 -2.25 0.63 7.19
N ASP A 105 -3.03 1.03 8.20
CA ASP A 105 -2.86 2.32 8.87
C ASP A 105 -1.57 2.41 9.71
N ALA A 106 -1.16 1.35 10.42
CA ALA A 106 0.08 1.36 11.19
C ALA A 106 1.29 1.30 10.25
N LEU A 107 1.24 0.47 9.21
CA LEU A 107 2.28 0.36 8.18
C LEU A 107 2.33 1.57 7.25
N LYS A 108 1.19 2.19 6.90
CA LYS A 108 1.13 3.47 6.17
C LYS A 108 1.63 4.60 7.06
N THR A 109 1.27 4.61 8.34
CA THR A 109 1.78 5.63 9.28
C THR A 109 3.29 5.49 9.46
N GLU A 110 3.80 4.27 9.65
CA GLU A 110 5.24 4.03 9.82
C GLU A 110 6.01 4.25 8.52
N SER A 111 5.53 3.73 7.39
CA SER A 111 6.15 4.00 6.08
C SER A 111 6.10 5.50 5.73
N ALA A 112 5.01 6.20 6.06
CA ALA A 112 4.92 7.64 5.89
C ALA A 112 5.81 8.41 6.87
N ARG A 113 6.05 7.90 8.09
CA ARG A 113 7.03 8.47 9.04
C ARG A 113 8.44 8.26 8.53
N VAL A 114 8.82 7.03 8.19
CA VAL A 114 10.12 6.68 7.60
C VAL A 114 10.38 7.51 6.33
N TRP A 115 9.38 7.69 5.47
CA TRP A 115 9.51 8.53 4.29
C TRP A 115 9.65 10.02 4.61
N ARG A 116 8.92 10.53 5.61
CA ARG A 116 9.05 11.92 6.09
C ARG A 116 10.41 12.19 6.72
N GLU A 117 10.96 11.20 7.41
CA GLU A 117 12.25 11.29 8.12
C GLU A 117 13.43 10.81 7.26
N HIS A 118 13.21 10.51 5.96
CA HIS A 118 14.24 9.97 5.09
C HIS A 118 15.36 11.01 4.85
N PRO A 119 16.65 10.65 4.96
CA PRO A 119 17.79 11.58 4.85
C PRO A 119 17.86 12.34 3.51
N SER A 120 17.39 11.73 2.42
CA SER A 120 17.32 12.37 1.10
C SER A 120 16.13 13.32 0.92
N ARG A 121 15.22 13.40 1.90
CA ARG A 121 14.06 14.26 1.81
C ARG A 121 14.47 15.70 2.11
N ILE A 122 14.13 16.58 1.18
CA ILE A 122 14.20 18.03 1.38
C ILE A 122 12.77 18.53 1.55
N ASP A 123 12.47 19.14 2.70
CA ASP A 123 11.19 19.82 2.91
C ASP A 123 11.23 21.16 2.16
N GLY A 124 11.17 21.05 0.84
CA GLY A 124 11.08 22.16 -0.09
C GLY A 124 9.67 22.18 -0.65
N THR A 125 8.96 23.27 -0.40
CA THR A 125 7.75 23.64 -1.14
C THR A 125 8.04 23.42 -2.61
N GLN A 126 7.34 22.49 -3.27
CA GLN A 126 7.35 22.49 -4.73
C GLN A 126 6.89 23.90 -5.13
N PRO A 127 7.67 24.67 -5.92
CA PRO A 127 7.09 25.79 -6.61
C PRO A 127 6.10 25.15 -7.58
N ASN A 128 4.84 25.08 -7.15
CA ASN A 128 3.67 24.70 -7.94
C ASN A 128 3.34 25.86 -8.89
N ALA A 129 4.38 26.48 -9.46
CA ALA A 129 4.23 27.45 -10.51
C ALA A 129 3.83 26.63 -11.74
N ALA A 130 2.62 26.86 -12.22
CA ALA A 130 2.16 26.35 -13.49
C ALA A 130 3.16 26.78 -14.57
N VAL A 131 4.10 25.89 -14.90
CA VAL A 131 5.01 26.10 -16.03
C VAL A 131 4.13 26.00 -17.27
N PRO A 132 4.10 27.04 -18.14
CA PRO A 132 3.33 26.97 -19.38
C PRO A 132 3.79 25.76 -20.21
N ALA A 133 2.84 25.11 -20.89
CA ALA A 133 3.11 23.90 -21.66
C ALA A 133 4.22 24.17 -22.69
N PRO A 134 5.33 23.40 -22.68
CA PRO A 134 6.46 23.65 -23.58
C PRO A 134 6.08 23.35 -25.03
N THR A 135 6.45 24.23 -25.94
CA THR A 135 6.13 24.13 -27.38
C THR A 135 7.05 23.15 -28.14
N ASN A 136 8.22 22.80 -27.59
CA ASN A 136 9.23 21.94 -28.21
C ASN A 136 9.96 21.11 -27.12
N PRO A 137 10.38 19.85 -27.38
CA PRO A 137 11.22 19.08 -26.46
C PRO A 137 12.46 19.82 -25.93
N GLU A 138 13.11 20.67 -26.75
CA GLU A 138 14.28 21.42 -26.30
C GLU A 138 13.93 22.45 -25.23
N THR A 139 12.82 23.18 -25.40
CA THR A 139 12.36 24.17 -24.41
C THR A 139 11.82 23.50 -23.14
N ALA A 140 11.24 22.29 -23.27
CA ALA A 140 10.89 21.45 -22.13
C ALA A 140 12.14 21.06 -21.32
N PHE A 141 13.21 20.63 -21.98
CA PHE A 141 14.46 20.26 -21.32
C PHE A 141 15.10 21.46 -20.61
N GLN A 142 15.20 22.61 -21.28
CA GLN A 142 15.80 23.81 -20.71
C GLN A 142 15.03 24.33 -19.49
N SER A 143 13.69 24.34 -19.54
CA SER A 143 12.85 24.76 -18.42
C SER A 143 13.01 23.83 -17.20
N TRP A 144 13.01 22.51 -17.42
CA TRP A 144 13.33 21.53 -16.38
C TRP A 144 14.74 21.74 -15.80
N ALA A 145 15.75 21.92 -16.65
CA ALA A 145 17.14 22.09 -16.21
C ALA A 145 17.30 23.34 -15.33
N ASN A 146 16.68 24.46 -15.70
CA ASN A 146 16.68 25.68 -14.90
C ASN A 146 15.97 25.49 -13.55
N GLN A 147 14.82 24.78 -13.54
CA GLN A 147 14.11 24.47 -12.31
C GLN A 147 14.94 23.58 -11.38
N MET A 148 15.61 22.57 -11.92
CA MET A 148 16.49 21.69 -11.13
C MET A 148 17.69 22.44 -10.56
N ARG A 149 18.35 23.33 -11.33
CA ARG A 149 19.43 24.19 -10.83
C ARG A 149 18.96 25.09 -9.70
N SER A 150 17.81 25.74 -9.87
CA SER A 150 17.23 26.61 -8.84
C SER A 150 16.93 25.83 -7.55
N ARG A 151 16.32 24.65 -7.65
CA ARG A 151 16.03 23.78 -6.50
C ARG A 151 17.28 23.29 -5.76
N THR A 152 18.37 23.07 -6.48
CA THR A 152 19.60 22.48 -5.92
C THR A 152 20.64 23.52 -5.51
N ALA A 153 20.53 24.77 -5.96
CA ALA A 153 21.49 25.84 -5.68
C ALA A 153 21.70 26.12 -4.19
N GLN A 154 20.68 25.89 -3.36
CA GLN A 154 20.73 26.14 -1.90
C GLN A 154 21.22 24.92 -1.11
N LEU A 155 21.45 23.77 -1.74
CA LEU A 155 21.89 22.57 -1.05
C LEU A 155 23.41 22.58 -0.85
N PRO A 156 23.90 22.05 0.29
CA PRO A 156 25.33 21.88 0.51
C PRO A 156 25.92 20.88 -0.49
N LEU A 157 27.23 20.97 -0.74
CA LEU A 157 27.93 20.09 -1.68
C LEU A 157 28.49 18.86 -0.96
N CYS A 158 28.41 17.70 -1.60
CA CYS A 158 29.09 16.49 -1.14
C CYS A 158 30.61 16.68 -1.16
N PRO A 159 31.36 16.29 -0.11
CA PRO A 159 32.81 16.42 -0.08
C PRO A 159 33.54 15.54 -1.11
N THR A 160 32.93 14.41 -1.52
CA THR A 160 33.55 13.45 -2.45
C THR A 160 33.32 13.81 -3.91
N CYS A 161 32.07 14.05 -4.31
CA CYS A 161 31.69 14.28 -5.72
C CYS A 161 31.29 15.72 -6.03
N ARG A 162 31.16 16.59 -5.01
CA ARG A 162 30.71 17.99 -5.13
C ARG A 162 29.30 18.17 -5.70
N CYS A 163 28.48 17.12 -5.75
CA CYS A 163 27.08 17.26 -6.13
C CYS A 163 26.27 17.92 -5.01
N PRO A 164 25.24 18.73 -5.34
CA PRO A 164 24.28 19.24 -4.36
C PRO A 164 23.61 18.08 -3.62
N THR A 165 23.64 18.11 -2.30
CA THR A 165 23.32 16.97 -1.44
C THR A 165 22.38 17.41 -0.32
N PRO A 166 21.28 16.68 -0.07
CA PRO A 166 20.41 16.96 1.07
C PRO A 166 21.20 16.94 2.39
N PRO A 167 20.94 17.88 3.31
CA PRO A 167 21.65 17.94 4.59
C PRO A 167 21.48 16.65 5.41
N GLY A 168 20.32 15.98 5.31
CA GLY A 168 20.08 14.69 5.97
C GLY A 168 21.01 13.58 5.50
N GLU A 169 21.42 13.56 4.23
CA GLU A 169 22.43 12.61 3.73
C GLU A 169 23.80 12.90 4.31
N LEU A 170 24.20 14.17 4.37
CA LEU A 170 25.48 14.56 4.98
C LEU A 170 25.52 14.23 6.48
N GLN A 171 24.42 14.43 7.20
CA GLN A 171 24.34 14.06 8.62
C GLN A 171 24.46 12.54 8.83
N ARG A 172 23.87 11.73 7.94
CA ARG A 172 23.82 10.28 8.09
C ARG A 172 25.05 9.55 7.56
N TRP A 173 25.59 10.01 6.43
CA TRP A 173 26.64 9.30 5.69
C TRP A 173 27.88 10.16 5.41
N SER A 174 27.90 11.43 5.85
CA SER A 174 28.98 12.39 5.57
C SER A 174 29.26 12.66 4.09
N CYS A 175 28.47 12.09 3.19
CA CYS A 175 28.53 12.22 1.74
C CYS A 175 27.14 11.96 1.13
N CYS A 176 26.99 12.15 -0.18
CA CYS A 176 25.72 11.85 -0.86
C CYS A 176 25.46 10.34 -0.95
N GLY A 177 24.19 9.95 -1.09
CA GLY A 177 23.78 8.54 -1.13
C GLY A 177 24.47 7.72 -2.23
N LEU A 178 24.76 8.33 -3.39
CA LEU A 178 25.50 7.66 -4.47
C LEU A 178 26.97 7.39 -4.10
N CYS A 179 27.61 8.29 -3.35
CA CYS A 179 28.95 8.07 -2.84
C CYS A 179 28.95 7.03 -1.73
N ALA A 180 27.95 7.07 -0.84
CA ALA A 180 27.81 6.10 0.25
C ALA A 180 27.70 4.66 -0.29
N VAL A 181 26.85 4.41 -1.31
CA VAL A 181 26.70 3.09 -1.94
C VAL A 181 27.95 2.62 -2.68
N LYS A 182 28.84 3.53 -3.11
CA LYS A 182 30.11 3.13 -3.74
C LYS A 182 31.19 2.74 -2.73
N GLN A 183 31.01 3.11 -1.47
CA GLN A 183 31.98 2.87 -0.40
C GLN A 183 31.69 1.56 0.36
N TRP A 184 30.48 1.00 0.23
CA TRP A 184 30.00 -0.22 0.89
C TRP A 184 29.42 -1.21 -0.12
#